data_AF-A0A453PNM1-F1
#
_entry.id   AF-A0A453PNM1-F1
#
_cell.length_a   1.000
_cell.length_b   1.000
_cell.length_c   1.000
_cell.angle_alpha   90.00
_cell.angle_beta   90.00
_cell.angle_gamma   90.00
#
_symmetry.space_group_name_H-M   'P 1'
#
loop_
_entity.id
_entity.type
_entity.pdbx_description
1 polymer ?
#
loop_
_entity_poly.entity_id
_entity_poly.type
_entity_poly.pdbx_seq_one_letter_code
_entity_poly.pdbx_strand_id
1 'polypeptide(L)'
;MQELLKRVENGEDEVQEQLKRLEKGKVVPDLIKELKRRKLVTKEKVIWYSLKKGPEFVVKRKTLATDVTREHLKSGDWKDLEFKDYNYEAQGQPIAIGYSQPLLEVREAIQNIFLEMGFSEMPTNMFVESR
;
A
#
# COMPACT_ATOMS: atom_id res chain seq x y z
N MET A 1 -5.15 -41.30 22.60
CA MET A 1 -5.73 -41.41 21.24
C MET A 1 -7.23 -41.44 21.39
N GLN A 2 -7.96 -40.42 20.93
CA GLN A 2 -9.42 -40.48 20.84
C GLN A 2 -9.78 -40.98 19.45
N GLU A 3 -10.48 -42.12 19.39
CA GLU A 3 -11.07 -42.65 18.15
C GLU A 3 -12.14 -41.70 17.62
N LEU A 4 -11.99 -41.29 16.36
CA LEU A 4 -13.00 -40.57 15.62
C LEU A 4 -14.10 -41.56 15.21
N LEU A 5 -15.17 -41.67 15.98
CA LEU A 5 -16.39 -42.35 15.55
C LEU A 5 -16.99 -41.62 14.34
N LYS A 6 -17.18 -42.35 13.23
CA LYS A 6 -17.90 -41.87 12.05
C LYS A 6 -19.37 -41.67 12.42
N ARG A 7 -19.81 -40.40 12.50
CA ARG A 7 -21.14 -40.02 13.01
C ARG A 7 -22.31 -40.37 12.06
N VAL A 8 -22.06 -40.60 10.77
CA VAL A 8 -23.07 -40.90 9.74
C VAL A 8 -22.45 -41.78 8.63
N GLU A 9 -23.10 -42.86 8.23
CA GLU A 9 -22.60 -43.78 7.18
C GLU A 9 -22.74 -43.21 5.75
N ASN A 10 -23.79 -42.41 5.50
CA ASN A 10 -24.09 -41.77 4.22
C ASN A 10 -24.23 -40.24 4.37
N GLY A 11 -23.11 -39.53 4.38
CA GLY A 11 -23.11 -38.07 4.22
C GLY A 11 -22.98 -37.71 2.75
N GLU A 12 -24.08 -37.34 2.10
CA GLU A 12 -24.02 -36.79 0.74
C GLU A 12 -23.43 -35.38 0.80
N ASP A 13 -22.33 -35.15 0.08
CA ASP A 13 -21.68 -33.84 0.02
C ASP A 13 -22.38 -32.97 -1.04
N GLU A 14 -23.42 -32.28 -0.60
CA GLU A 14 -24.19 -31.34 -1.42
C GLU A 14 -23.31 -30.22 -2.00
N VAL A 15 -22.29 -29.77 -1.26
CA VAL A 15 -21.41 -28.66 -1.68
C VAL A 15 -20.51 -29.10 -2.84
N GLN A 16 -19.98 -30.33 -2.78
CA GLN A 16 -19.18 -30.89 -3.87
C GLN A 16 -20.04 -31.08 -5.13
N GLU A 17 -21.28 -31.55 -4.99
CA GLU A 17 -22.17 -31.71 -6.15
C GLU A 17 -22.50 -30.35 -6.79
N GLN A 18 -22.73 -29.32 -5.96
CA GLN A 18 -22.95 -27.95 -6.41
C GLN A 18 -21.74 -27.38 -7.17
N LEU A 19 -20.51 -27.62 -6.71
CA LEU A 19 -19.29 -27.21 -7.42
C LEU A 19 -19.12 -27.94 -8.76
N LYS A 20 -19.39 -29.25 -8.80
CA LYS A 20 -19.38 -30.04 -10.07
C LYS A 20 -20.46 -29.57 -11.04
N ARG A 21 -21.62 -29.12 -10.55
CA ARG A 21 -22.68 -28.52 -11.39
C ARG A 21 -22.26 -27.16 -11.95
N LEU A 22 -21.54 -26.35 -11.16
CA LEU A 22 -20.96 -25.08 -11.62
C LEU A 22 -19.86 -25.27 -12.67
N GLU A 23 -19.00 -26.27 -12.51
CA GLU A 23 -18.00 -26.66 -13.53
C GLU A 23 -18.67 -27.04 -14.86
N LYS A 24 -19.81 -27.74 -14.80
CA LYS A 24 -20.63 -28.11 -15.96
C LYS A 24 -21.51 -26.97 -16.50
N GLY A 25 -21.40 -25.75 -15.96
CA GLY A 25 -22.09 -24.56 -16.47
C GLY A 25 -23.57 -24.41 -16.07
N LYS A 26 -24.08 -25.21 -15.11
CA LYS A 26 -25.43 -25.02 -14.56
C LYS A 26 -25.37 -24.07 -13.37
N VAL A 27 -25.97 -22.89 -13.52
CA VAL A 27 -25.78 -21.77 -12.59
C VAL A 27 -27.09 -21.41 -11.88
N VAL A 28 -27.07 -21.43 -10.53
CA VAL A 28 -28.17 -20.93 -9.68
C VAL A 28 -27.70 -19.65 -8.94
N PRO A 29 -28.36 -18.49 -9.11
CA PRO A 29 -27.86 -17.20 -8.61
C PRO A 29 -27.68 -17.09 -7.10
N ASP A 30 -28.60 -17.67 -6.30
CA ASP A 30 -28.56 -17.57 -4.84
C ASP A 30 -27.41 -18.39 -4.23
N LEU A 31 -27.12 -19.53 -4.84
CA LEU A 31 -26.07 -20.44 -4.40
C LEU A 31 -24.66 -19.85 -4.61
N ILE A 32 -24.47 -19.08 -5.69
CA ILE A 32 -23.19 -18.42 -5.97
C ILE A 32 -22.82 -17.38 -4.90
N LYS A 33 -23.81 -16.65 -4.36
CA LYS A 33 -23.55 -15.68 -3.29
C LYS A 33 -23.00 -16.38 -2.04
N GLU A 34 -23.60 -17.51 -1.70
CA GLU A 34 -23.15 -18.33 -0.57
C GLU A 34 -21.76 -18.95 -0.81
N LEU A 35 -21.53 -19.53 -1.98
CA LEU A 35 -20.23 -20.13 -2.34
C LEU A 35 -19.10 -19.08 -2.42
N LYS A 36 -19.41 -17.85 -2.84
CA LYS A 36 -18.49 -16.70 -2.78
C LYS A 36 -18.18 -16.30 -1.34
N ARG A 37 -19.20 -16.22 -0.46
CA ARG A 37 -19.01 -15.93 0.97
C ARG A 37 -18.11 -16.96 1.64
N ARG A 38 -18.24 -18.23 1.24
CA ARG A 38 -17.41 -19.36 1.71
C ARG A 38 -16.03 -19.46 1.05
N LYS A 39 -15.66 -18.53 0.15
CA LYS A 39 -14.39 -18.52 -0.62
C LYS A 39 -14.18 -19.74 -1.52
N LEU A 40 -15.24 -20.43 -1.95
CA LEU A 40 -15.18 -21.60 -2.84
C LEU A 40 -15.17 -21.23 -4.33
N VAL A 41 -15.61 -20.01 -4.67
CA VAL A 41 -15.64 -19.49 -6.04
C VAL A 41 -15.15 -18.05 -6.06
N THR A 42 -14.20 -17.74 -6.95
CA THR A 42 -13.71 -16.39 -7.21
C THR A 42 -14.19 -15.93 -8.60
N LYS A 43 -14.48 -14.63 -8.73
CA LYS A 43 -14.83 -14.03 -10.03
C LYS A 43 -13.58 -13.37 -10.59
N GLU A 44 -13.00 -13.94 -11.63
CA GLU A 44 -11.93 -13.29 -12.36
C GLU A 44 -12.52 -12.33 -13.41
N LYS A 45 -12.01 -11.10 -13.45
CA LYS A 45 -12.41 -10.09 -14.44
C LYS A 45 -11.22 -9.91 -15.40
N VAL A 46 -11.38 -10.36 -16.64
CA VAL A 46 -10.42 -10.06 -17.71
C VAL A 46 -10.91 -8.81 -18.44
N ILE A 47 -10.05 -7.80 -18.54
CA ILE A 47 -10.35 -6.53 -19.21
C ILE A 47 -9.50 -6.44 -20.47
N TRP A 48 -10.15 -6.23 -21.61
CA TRP A 48 -9.50 -6.02 -22.90
C TRP A 48 -9.73 -4.58 -23.36
N TYR A 49 -8.71 -3.96 -23.94
CA TYR A 49 -8.80 -2.62 -24.52
C TYR A 49 -8.54 -2.68 -26.04
N SER A 50 -9.33 -1.92 -26.80
CA SER A 50 -9.10 -1.70 -28.23
C SER A 50 -8.72 -0.23 -28.41
N LEU A 51 -7.51 0.02 -28.90
CA LEU A 51 -6.94 1.37 -29.03
C LEU A 51 -7.08 1.87 -30.47
N LYS A 52 -7.52 3.12 -30.63
CA LYS A 52 -7.57 3.83 -31.91
C LYS A 52 -6.79 5.15 -31.78
N LYS A 53 -6.23 5.63 -32.88
CA LYS A 53 -5.54 6.93 -32.91
C LYS A 53 -6.56 8.05 -32.65
N GLY A 54 -6.33 8.83 -31.60
CA GLY A 54 -7.13 10.01 -31.26
C GLY A 54 -6.70 11.27 -32.03
N PRO A 55 -7.43 12.38 -31.89
CA PRO A 55 -7.13 13.65 -32.55
C PRO A 55 -5.78 14.25 -32.16
N GLU A 56 -5.29 13.97 -30.94
CA GLU A 56 -3.97 14.41 -30.46
C GLU A 56 -2.85 13.39 -30.72
N PHE A 57 -3.09 12.40 -31.60
CA PHE A 57 -2.07 11.40 -31.94
C PHE A 57 -0.93 12.05 -32.73
N VAL A 58 0.22 12.19 -32.08
CA VAL A 58 1.47 12.65 -32.72
C VAL A 58 2.46 11.50 -32.85
N VAL A 59 3.06 11.36 -34.05
CA VAL A 59 4.04 10.31 -34.38
C VAL A 59 5.37 10.53 -33.66
N LYS A 60 5.73 11.78 -33.38
CA LYS A 60 6.88 12.17 -32.56
C LYS A 60 6.35 12.78 -31.27
N ARG A 61 6.85 12.29 -30.12
CA ARG A 61 6.52 12.87 -28.81
C ARG A 61 6.99 14.33 -28.77
N LYS A 62 6.09 15.27 -28.51
CA LYS A 62 6.47 16.63 -28.11
C LYS A 62 7.15 16.53 -26.74
N THR A 63 8.26 17.22 -26.56
CA THR A 63 8.89 17.38 -25.24
C THR A 63 8.13 18.46 -24.47
N LEU A 64 7.26 18.02 -23.56
CA LEU A 64 6.61 18.93 -22.62
C LEU A 64 7.64 19.44 -21.63
N ALA A 65 7.64 20.75 -21.35
CA ALA A 65 8.51 21.31 -20.34
C ALA A 65 8.05 20.86 -18.95
N THR A 66 9.00 20.52 -18.08
CA THR A 66 8.71 20.06 -16.71
C THR A 66 8.63 21.23 -15.73
N ASP A 67 9.56 22.19 -15.86
CA ASP A 67 9.64 23.36 -15.00
C ASP A 67 9.92 24.63 -15.81
N VAL A 68 9.48 25.76 -15.26
CA VAL A 68 9.82 27.08 -15.81
C VAL A 68 11.26 27.43 -15.40
N THR A 69 12.17 27.40 -16.35
CA THR A 69 13.56 27.82 -16.15
C THR A 69 13.69 29.35 -16.22
N ARG A 70 14.79 29.87 -15.66
CA ARG A 70 15.11 31.31 -15.73
C ARG A 70 15.25 31.82 -17.18
N GLU A 71 15.62 30.93 -18.10
CA GLU A 71 15.74 31.27 -19.52
C GLU A 71 14.37 31.48 -20.16
N HIS A 72 13.41 30.60 -19.87
CA HIS A 72 12.02 30.76 -20.33
C HIS A 72 11.38 32.06 -19.83
N LEU A 73 11.68 32.46 -18.58
CA LEU A 73 11.19 33.74 -18.04
C LEU A 73 11.80 34.96 -18.73
N LYS A 74 13.07 34.87 -19.16
CA LYS A 74 13.77 35.95 -19.85
C LYS A 74 13.35 36.08 -21.32
N SER A 75 13.14 34.97 -22.02
CA SER A 75 12.73 34.97 -23.42
C SER A 75 11.22 35.22 -23.60
N GLY A 76 10.41 34.89 -22.60
CA GLY A 76 8.95 35.03 -22.64
C GLY A 76 8.24 33.82 -23.26
N ASP A 77 8.99 32.80 -23.71
CA ASP A 77 8.44 31.61 -24.38
C ASP A 77 7.57 30.76 -23.45
N TRP A 78 7.64 30.96 -22.13
CA TRP A 78 6.83 30.23 -21.14
C TRP A 78 5.31 30.32 -21.38
N LYS A 79 4.83 31.30 -22.16
CA LYS A 79 3.41 31.47 -22.49
C LYS A 79 2.91 30.48 -23.54
N ASP A 80 3.79 30.05 -24.45
CA ASP A 80 3.46 29.19 -25.58
C ASP A 80 3.92 27.74 -25.38
N LEU A 81 4.64 27.46 -24.27
CA LEU A 81 5.10 26.14 -23.90
C LEU A 81 3.97 25.28 -23.29
N GLU A 82 3.80 24.06 -23.82
CA GLU A 82 2.97 23.03 -23.19
C GLU A 82 3.75 22.38 -22.03
N PHE A 83 3.24 22.51 -20.81
CA PHE A 83 3.84 21.91 -19.62
C PHE A 83 3.26 20.54 -19.32
N LYS A 84 4.08 19.67 -18.73
CA LYS A 84 3.61 18.39 -18.20
C LYS A 84 2.79 18.65 -16.92
N ASP A 85 1.65 17.99 -16.80
CA ASP A 85 0.85 18.06 -15.57
C ASP A 85 1.66 17.63 -14.34
N TYR A 86 1.61 18.46 -13.31
CA TYR A 86 2.29 18.18 -12.05
C TYR A 86 1.52 17.13 -11.25
N ASN A 87 2.22 16.08 -10.80
CA ASN A 87 1.62 15.05 -9.99
C ASN A 87 1.56 15.47 -8.51
N TYR A 88 0.41 16.00 -8.08
CA TYR A 88 0.18 16.41 -6.68
C TYR A 88 0.08 15.24 -5.69
N GLU A 89 -0.15 14.02 -6.17
CA GLU A 89 -0.20 12.83 -5.31
C GLU A 89 1.20 12.30 -4.97
N ALA A 90 2.23 12.76 -5.68
CA ALA A 90 3.61 12.38 -5.41
C ALA A 90 4.14 13.08 -4.16
N GLN A 91 4.90 12.33 -3.35
CA GLN A 91 5.65 12.94 -2.25
C GLN A 91 6.74 13.86 -2.81
N GLY A 92 6.79 15.08 -2.28
CA GLY A 92 7.83 16.04 -2.61
C GLY A 92 9.21 15.57 -2.17
N GLN A 93 10.25 16.24 -2.67
CA GLN A 93 11.62 15.93 -2.28
C GLN A 93 11.83 16.25 -0.78
N PRO A 94 12.37 15.30 0.01
CA PRO A 94 12.66 15.57 1.41
C PRO A 94 13.77 16.62 1.53
N ILE A 95 13.59 17.56 2.44
CA ILE A 95 14.62 18.51 2.81
C ILE A 95 15.70 17.82 3.65
N ALA A 96 16.97 18.14 3.42
CA ALA A 96 18.06 17.67 4.24
C ALA A 96 18.03 18.42 5.59
N ILE A 97 17.68 17.70 6.66
CA ILE A 97 17.68 18.21 8.04
C ILE A 97 18.67 17.40 8.89
N GLY A 98 19.14 17.99 10.00
CA GLY A 98 19.85 17.23 11.01
C GLY A 98 18.92 16.25 11.71
N TYR A 99 19.41 15.05 12.02
CA TYR A 99 18.65 14.02 12.75
C TYR A 99 19.27 13.80 14.13
N SER A 100 18.43 13.76 15.16
CA SER A 100 18.86 13.27 16.48
C SER A 100 18.80 11.74 16.51
N GLN A 101 19.65 11.11 17.31
CA GLN A 101 19.63 9.66 17.51
C GLN A 101 18.39 9.29 18.35
N PRO A 102 17.50 8.39 17.89
CA PRO A 102 16.24 8.08 18.58
C PRO A 102 16.42 7.61 20.04
N LEU A 103 17.51 6.89 20.32
CA LEU A 103 17.83 6.45 21.68
C LEU A 103 18.10 7.62 22.64
N LEU A 104 18.73 8.68 22.14
CA LEU A 104 19.01 9.87 22.95
C LEU A 104 17.74 10.68 23.20
N GLU A 105 16.83 10.78 22.23
CA GLU A 105 15.53 11.44 22.40
C GLU A 105 14.69 10.73 23.48
N VAL A 106 14.64 9.39 23.44
CA VAL A 106 13.92 8.60 24.45
C VAL A 106 14.60 8.71 25.82
N ARG A 107 15.94 8.70 25.87
CA ARG A 107 16.68 8.91 27.12
C ARG A 107 16.32 10.25 27.76
N GLU A 108 16.30 11.32 26.97
CA GLU A 108 15.95 12.67 27.44
C GLU A 108 14.51 12.71 27.98
N ALA A 109 13.55 12.10 27.26
CA ALA A 109 12.17 12.00 27.72
C ALA A 109 12.05 11.27 29.07
N ILE A 110 12.76 10.16 29.24
CA ILE A 110 12.78 9.41 30.51
C ILE A 110 13.41 10.24 31.63
N GLN A 111 14.53 10.92 31.35
CA GLN A 111 15.20 11.78 32.33
C GLN A 111 14.25 12.88 32.82
N ASN A 112 13.52 13.53 31.92
CA ASN A 112 12.55 14.57 32.25
C ASN A 112 11.44 14.04 33.17
N ILE A 113 10.91 12.83 32.90
CA ILE A 113 9.89 12.20 33.76
C ILE A 113 10.43 11.98 35.19
N PHE A 114 11.66 11.50 35.34
CA PHE A 114 12.26 11.31 36.67
C PHE A 114 12.46 12.63 37.42
N LEU A 115 12.87 13.69 36.72
CA LEU A 115 13.04 15.02 37.31
C LEU A 115 11.69 15.61 37.75
N GLU A 116 10.63 15.47 36.94
CA GLU A 116 9.27 15.90 37.29
C GLU A 116 8.70 15.18 38.52
N MET A 117 9.06 13.90 38.69
CA MET A 117 8.71 13.12 39.88
C MET A 117 9.55 13.49 41.13
N GLY A 118 10.49 14.43 41.02
CA GLY A 118 11.34 14.88 42.11
C GLY A 118 12.57 14.01 42.38
N PHE A 119 12.92 13.10 41.47
CA PHE A 119 14.20 12.37 41.54
C PHE A 119 15.35 13.24 41.05
N SER A 120 16.56 12.95 41.52
CA SER A 120 17.81 13.56 41.03
C SER A 120 18.64 12.55 40.24
N GLU A 121 19.37 13.01 39.23
CA GLU A 121 20.23 12.16 38.41
C GLU A 121 21.49 11.75 39.21
N MET A 122 21.79 10.44 39.22
CA MET A 122 22.98 9.90 39.86
C MET A 122 24.17 9.89 38.87
N PRO A 123 25.38 10.32 39.27
CA PRO A 123 26.54 10.29 38.39
C PRO A 123 26.97 8.84 38.09
N THR A 124 26.96 8.47 36.81
CA THR A 124 27.34 7.12 36.31
C THR A 124 28.48 7.23 35.29
N ASN A 125 29.57 7.90 35.69
CA ASN A 125 30.74 8.13 34.85
C ASN A 125 31.70 6.92 34.76
N MET A 126 31.37 5.79 35.40
CA MET A 126 32.17 4.59 35.44
C MET A 126 31.55 3.48 34.56
N PHE A 127 32.32 2.93 33.64
CA PHE A 127 31.88 1.79 32.82
C PHE A 127 32.11 0.43 33.50
N VAL A 128 32.98 0.38 34.53
CA VAL A 128 33.31 -0.84 35.27
C VAL A 128 33.09 -0.58 36.77
N GLU A 129 32.28 -1.43 37.39
CA GLU A 129 32.04 -1.43 38.83
C GLU A 129 32.81 -2.58 39.47
N SER A 130 33.46 -2.33 40.62
CA SER A 130 34.10 -3.40 41.39
C SER A 130 33.00 -4.28 41.99
N ARG A 131 33.08 -5.58 41.70
CA ARG A 131 32.20 -6.59 42.30
C ARG A 131 32.49 -6.79 43.79
#